data_AF-A0A6M3JEF3-F1
#
_entry.id   AF-A0A6M3JEF3-F1
#
_cell.length_a   1.000
_cell.length_b   1.000
_cell.length_c   1.000
_cell.angle_alpha   90.00
_cell.angle_beta   90.00
_cell.angle_gamma   90.00
#
_symmetry.space_group_name_H-M   'P 1'
#
loop_
_entity.id
_entity.type
_entity.pdbx_description
1 polymer ?
#
loop_
_entity_poly.entity_id
_entity_poly.type
_entity_poly.pdbx_seq_one_letter_code
_entity_poly.pdbx_strand_id
1 'polypeptide(L)'
;MDITVAKGGKFTFTIGSKHLAQGLRPSKRKPRNSDFLVTCAGAVGKDGVLQATDELTRMATSTITDGFPFPQIFVFTNMIIVCGLLKIYEWDGTTLILKYTAAEAGSTWSAVDFYDYVYLSNGRIAVIRDAGSKVYALSATQPHATAICNYNGQVIIGAPDVDGLGASIVIPALPITVTTTQLGSFS
;
A
#
# COMPACT_ATOMS: atom_id res chain seq x y z
N MET A 1 8.31 -37.67 -17.25
CA MET A 1 7.89 -36.54 -16.40
C MET A 1 8.13 -37.06 -14.99
N ASP A 2 9.24 -36.66 -14.39
CA ASP A 2 9.70 -37.29 -13.15
C ASP A 2 9.16 -36.49 -11.98
N ILE A 3 8.23 -37.09 -11.25
CA ILE A 3 7.59 -36.48 -10.09
C ILE A 3 8.51 -36.73 -8.90
N THR A 4 9.09 -35.67 -8.34
CA THR A 4 9.88 -35.77 -7.11
C THR A 4 9.14 -35.05 -6.01
N VAL A 5 8.80 -35.77 -4.93
CA VAL A 5 8.11 -35.21 -3.78
C VAL A 5 9.14 -34.58 -2.84
N ALA A 6 9.11 -33.26 -2.70
CA ALA A 6 9.95 -32.56 -1.72
C ALA A 6 9.36 -32.70 -0.31
N LYS A 7 10.22 -32.79 0.71
CA LYS A 7 9.82 -32.84 2.12
C LYS A 7 8.98 -31.60 2.47
N GLY A 8 7.72 -31.79 2.85
CA GLY A 8 6.78 -30.69 3.18
C GLY A 8 5.55 -30.55 2.27
N GLY A 9 5.19 -31.58 1.47
CA GLY A 9 3.92 -31.61 0.74
C GLY A 9 3.85 -30.70 -0.48
N LYS A 10 4.97 -30.11 -0.90
CA LYS A 10 5.07 -29.32 -2.13
C LYS A 10 5.42 -30.25 -3.29
N PHE A 11 4.55 -30.32 -4.28
CA PHE A 11 4.83 -30.99 -5.54
C PHE A 11 5.65 -30.05 -6.42
N THR A 12 6.82 -30.52 -6.83
CA THR A 12 7.69 -29.83 -7.78
C THR A 12 7.96 -30.77 -8.94
N PHE A 13 7.74 -30.29 -10.16
CA PHE A 13 8.05 -31.03 -11.38
C PHE A 13 8.91 -30.16 -12.28
N THR A 14 9.92 -30.78 -12.89
CA THR A 14 10.80 -30.09 -13.84
C THR A 14 10.22 -30.24 -15.24
N ILE A 15 9.79 -29.12 -15.83
CA ILE A 15 9.40 -29.06 -17.25
C ILE A 15 10.67 -28.78 -18.06
N GLY A 16 11.03 -29.70 -18.96
CA GLY A 16 12.15 -29.47 -19.89
C GLY A 16 11.84 -28.33 -20.86
N SER A 17 12.87 -27.59 -21.32
CA SER A 17 12.74 -26.46 -22.24
C SER A 17 11.91 -26.77 -23.49
N LYS A 18 12.08 -27.98 -24.04
CA LYS A 18 11.32 -28.48 -25.20
C LYS A 18 9.81 -28.55 -24.96
N HIS A 19 9.38 -28.86 -23.74
CA HIS A 19 7.97 -28.89 -23.36
C HIS A 19 7.46 -27.49 -22.98
N LEU A 20 8.31 -26.65 -22.40
CA LEU A 20 7.98 -25.27 -22.06
C LEU A 20 7.76 -24.40 -23.31
N ALA A 21 8.55 -24.60 -24.37
CA ALA A 21 8.46 -23.82 -25.59
C ALA A 21 7.25 -24.17 -26.48
N GLN A 22 6.52 -25.27 -26.19
CA GLN A 22 5.40 -25.71 -27.01
C GLN A 22 4.24 -24.71 -26.98
N GLY A 23 3.80 -24.27 -28.17
CA GLY A 23 2.70 -23.33 -28.35
C GLY A 23 3.07 -21.86 -28.18
N LEU A 24 4.24 -21.56 -27.63
CA LEU A 24 4.71 -20.20 -27.37
C LEU A 24 5.37 -19.60 -28.62
N ARG A 25 5.17 -18.29 -28.83
CA ARG A 25 5.91 -17.50 -29.81
C ARG A 25 6.18 -16.10 -29.24
N PRO A 26 7.37 -15.51 -29.45
CA PRO A 26 7.69 -14.18 -28.91
C PRO A 26 6.86 -13.06 -29.54
N SER A 27 6.45 -13.24 -30.80
CA SER A 27 5.64 -12.27 -31.53
C SER A 27 4.87 -12.95 -32.65
N LYS A 28 3.84 -12.27 -33.17
CA LYS A 28 3.01 -12.77 -34.27
C LYS A 28 3.80 -13.09 -35.55
N ARG A 29 4.98 -12.47 -35.71
CA ARG A 29 5.88 -12.62 -36.88
C ARG A 29 6.91 -13.75 -36.72
N LYS A 30 6.98 -14.40 -35.55
CA LYS A 30 7.89 -15.53 -35.32
C LYS A 30 7.11 -16.86 -35.30
N PRO A 31 7.71 -17.95 -35.81
CA PRO A 31 7.11 -19.27 -35.74
C PRO A 31 6.94 -19.72 -34.28
N ARG A 32 5.90 -20.51 -34.02
CA ARG A 32 5.66 -21.16 -32.71
C ARG A 32 6.81 -22.12 -32.40
N ASN A 33 7.09 -22.33 -31.12
CA ASN A 33 8.16 -23.22 -30.62
C ASN A 33 9.57 -22.74 -30.97
N SER A 34 9.79 -21.43 -31.06
CA SER A 34 11.13 -20.89 -31.21
C SER A 34 11.79 -20.75 -29.82
N ASP A 35 13.02 -21.26 -29.68
CA ASP A 35 13.78 -21.45 -28.41
C ASP A 35 14.23 -20.14 -27.73
N PHE A 36 13.38 -19.11 -27.69
CA PHE A 36 13.72 -17.82 -27.09
C PHE A 36 13.35 -17.73 -25.60
N LEU A 37 12.61 -18.69 -25.05
CA LEU A 37 12.19 -18.71 -23.64
C LEU A 37 12.99 -19.78 -22.88
N VAL A 38 14.18 -19.40 -22.42
CA VAL A 38 15.10 -20.27 -21.67
C VAL A 38 14.80 -20.33 -20.16
N THR A 39 14.04 -19.35 -19.64
CA THR A 39 13.73 -19.24 -18.21
C THR A 39 12.32 -18.72 -17.99
N CYS A 40 11.55 -19.40 -17.15
CA CYS A 40 10.23 -18.97 -16.69
C CYS A 40 10.22 -18.99 -15.15
N ALA A 41 9.87 -17.87 -14.52
CA ALA A 41 9.78 -17.74 -13.07
C ALA A 41 8.36 -17.30 -12.69
N GLY A 42 7.80 -17.90 -11.64
CA GLY A 42 6.46 -17.54 -11.13
C GLY A 42 5.28 -18.06 -11.96
N ALA A 43 5.49 -19.07 -12.81
CA ALA A 43 4.38 -19.70 -13.52
C ALA A 43 3.43 -20.41 -12.54
N VAL A 44 2.14 -20.08 -12.62
CA VAL A 44 1.07 -20.78 -11.91
C VAL A 44 0.39 -21.71 -12.92
N GLY A 45 0.58 -23.02 -12.75
CA GLY A 45 -0.09 -24.01 -13.59
C GLY A 45 -1.59 -24.05 -13.29
N LYS A 46 -2.42 -23.99 -14.33
CA LYS A 46 -3.85 -24.36 -14.29
C LYS A 46 -4.03 -25.68 -15.03
N ASP A 47 -4.91 -26.55 -14.53
CA ASP A 47 -5.19 -27.82 -15.20
C ASP A 47 -5.82 -27.59 -16.58
N GLY A 48 -5.32 -28.33 -17.57
CA GLY A 48 -5.95 -28.48 -18.89
C GLY A 48 -5.42 -27.57 -20.01
N VAL A 49 -4.89 -26.36 -19.76
CA VAL A 49 -4.39 -25.48 -20.84
C VAL A 49 -3.31 -24.50 -20.33
N LEU A 50 -2.26 -24.26 -21.12
CA LEU A 50 -1.36 -23.12 -20.96
C LEU A 50 -2.12 -21.83 -21.31
N GLN A 51 -2.64 -21.14 -20.30
CA GLN A 51 -3.27 -19.82 -20.46
C GLN A 51 -2.20 -18.75 -20.27
N ALA A 52 -2.10 -17.79 -21.20
CA ALA A 52 -1.40 -16.55 -20.89
C ALA A 52 -2.15 -15.88 -19.73
N THR A 53 -1.43 -15.35 -18.75
CA THR A 53 -2.06 -14.54 -17.70
C THR A 53 -2.77 -13.39 -18.41
N ASP A 54 -4.07 -13.22 -18.15
CA ASP A 54 -4.81 -12.08 -18.70
C ASP A 54 -4.07 -10.80 -18.29
N GLU A 55 -3.96 -9.86 -19.23
CA GLU A 55 -3.33 -8.57 -18.95
C GLU A 55 -4.06 -7.95 -17.76
N LEU A 56 -3.34 -7.74 -16.66
CA LEU A 56 -3.91 -7.08 -15.49
C LEU A 56 -4.26 -5.67 -15.92
N THR A 57 -5.56 -5.39 -16.06
CA THR A 57 -6.06 -4.06 -16.38
C THR A 57 -5.53 -3.09 -15.33
N ARG A 58 -4.54 -2.29 -15.72
CA ARG A 58 -3.86 -1.38 -14.81
C ARG A 58 -4.85 -0.29 -14.40
N MET A 59 -4.98 -0.07 -13.10
CA MET A 59 -5.73 1.08 -12.58
C MET A 59 -5.12 2.37 -13.15
N ALA A 60 -5.96 3.22 -13.75
CA ALA A 60 -5.52 4.48 -14.33
C ALA A 60 -5.19 5.49 -13.21
N THR A 61 -3.94 5.52 -12.77
CA THR A 61 -3.45 6.45 -11.73
C THR A 61 -2.91 7.76 -12.30
N SER A 62 -3.11 8.05 -13.59
CA SER A 62 -2.61 9.27 -14.25
C SER A 62 -3.16 10.56 -13.67
N THR A 63 -4.26 10.48 -12.92
CA THR A 63 -4.87 11.60 -12.18
C THR A 63 -4.10 11.98 -10.91
N ILE A 64 -3.20 11.12 -10.42
CA ILE A 64 -2.36 11.35 -9.24
C ILE A 64 -0.93 11.60 -9.74
N THR A 65 -0.52 12.87 -9.73
CA THR A 65 0.80 13.32 -10.20
C THR A 65 1.80 13.52 -9.07
N ASP A 66 1.46 13.07 -7.87
CA ASP A 66 2.29 13.22 -6.67
C ASP A 66 3.59 12.42 -6.80
N GLY A 67 4.66 12.89 -6.16
CA GLY A 67 5.95 12.20 -6.13
C GLY A 67 5.93 10.93 -5.27
N PHE A 68 6.98 10.12 -5.38
CA PHE A 68 7.18 8.95 -4.51
C PHE A 68 7.12 9.39 -3.02
N PRO A 69 6.39 8.68 -2.15
CA PRO A 69 5.83 7.32 -2.30
C PRO A 69 4.37 7.23 -2.78
N PHE A 70 3.82 8.29 -3.37
CA PHE A 70 2.44 8.31 -3.85
C PHE A 70 2.33 7.82 -5.32
N PRO A 71 1.17 7.28 -5.73
CA PRO A 71 -0.01 6.97 -4.93
C PRO A 71 0.18 5.77 -3.99
N GLN A 72 -0.41 5.83 -2.79
CA GLN A 72 -0.50 4.70 -1.86
C GLN A 72 -1.85 3.99 -2.06
N ILE A 73 -1.82 2.66 -2.21
CA ILE A 73 -3.03 1.86 -2.44
C ILE A 73 -3.32 1.02 -1.20
N PHE A 74 -4.55 1.14 -0.71
CA PHE A 74 -5.10 0.33 0.38
C PHE A 74 -6.23 -0.53 -0.15
N VAL A 75 -6.06 -1.85 -0.06
CA VAL A 75 -7.09 -2.83 -0.44
C VAL A 75 -7.75 -3.32 0.84
N PHE A 76 -8.96 -2.83 1.11
CA PHE A 76 -9.76 -3.19 2.28
C PHE A 76 -10.83 -4.21 1.92
N THR A 77 -11.57 -4.66 2.93
CA THR A 77 -12.55 -5.74 2.78
C THR A 77 -13.62 -5.43 1.71
N ASN A 78 -14.16 -4.21 1.69
CA ASN A 78 -15.26 -3.82 0.80
C ASN A 78 -14.93 -2.67 -0.16
N MET A 79 -13.71 -2.16 -0.14
CA MET A 79 -13.33 -1.01 -0.96
C MET A 79 -11.83 -0.97 -1.21
N ILE A 80 -11.45 -0.28 -2.28
CA ILE A 80 -10.05 0.06 -2.55
C ILE A 80 -9.94 1.58 -2.47
N ILE A 81 -9.05 2.04 -1.59
CA ILE A 81 -8.75 3.45 -1.40
C ILE A 81 -7.37 3.72 -1.99
N VAL A 82 -7.26 4.81 -2.74
CA VAL A 82 -6.00 5.28 -3.31
C VAL A 82 -5.74 6.68 -2.80
N CYS A 83 -4.64 6.86 -2.09
CA CYS A 83 -4.26 8.13 -1.51
C CYS A 83 -3.10 8.76 -2.28
N GLY A 84 -3.27 10.01 -2.70
CA GLY A 84 -2.20 10.92 -3.06
C GLY A 84 -1.70 11.68 -1.82
N LEU A 85 -0.91 12.73 -2.03
CA LEU A 85 -0.36 13.54 -0.93
C LEU A 85 -1.47 14.25 -0.13
N LEU A 86 -2.44 14.81 -0.84
CA LEU A 86 -3.59 15.54 -0.26
C LEU A 86 -4.94 14.92 -0.59
N LYS A 87 -5.01 14.06 -1.61
CA LYS A 87 -6.28 13.61 -2.19
C LYS A 87 -6.53 12.15 -1.85
N ILE A 88 -7.74 11.83 -1.44
CA ILE A 88 -8.20 10.47 -1.19
C ILE A 88 -9.23 10.11 -2.25
N TYR A 89 -8.97 9.00 -2.94
CA TYR A 89 -9.83 8.45 -3.98
C TYR A 89 -10.37 7.09 -3.56
N GLU A 90 -11.58 6.77 -4.00
CA GLU A 90 -12.11 5.41 -3.99
C GLU A 90 -12.15 4.86 -5.42
N TRP A 91 -11.79 3.59 -5.56
CA TRP A 91 -11.96 2.86 -6.81
C TRP A 91 -13.34 2.20 -6.86
N ASP A 92 -14.13 2.51 -7.88
CA ASP A 92 -15.48 1.95 -8.09
C ASP A 92 -15.50 0.63 -8.90
N GLY A 93 -14.32 0.12 -9.29
CA GLY A 93 -14.17 -1.01 -10.22
C GLY A 93 -13.73 -0.59 -11.63
N THR A 94 -13.89 0.68 -11.99
CA THR A 94 -13.61 1.22 -13.33
C THR A 94 -12.83 2.54 -13.31
N THR A 95 -13.10 3.43 -12.35
CA THR A 95 -12.51 4.77 -12.24
C THR A 95 -12.17 5.15 -10.81
N LEU A 96 -11.19 6.05 -10.65
CA LEU A 96 -10.85 6.67 -9.38
C LEU A 96 -11.76 7.88 -9.14
N ILE A 97 -12.60 7.79 -8.11
CA ILE A 97 -13.50 8.86 -7.70
C ILE A 97 -12.86 9.63 -6.55
N LEU A 98 -12.63 10.93 -6.72
CA LEU A 98 -12.14 11.79 -5.64
C LEU A 98 -13.21 11.88 -4.54
N LYS A 99 -12.87 11.50 -3.31
CA LYS A 99 -13.77 11.53 -2.16
C LYS A 99 -13.43 12.61 -1.15
N TYR A 100 -12.16 12.96 -1.02
CA TYR A 100 -11.71 13.94 -0.05
C TYR A 100 -10.43 14.64 -0.49
N THR A 101 -10.30 15.90 -0.11
CA THR A 101 -9.07 16.69 -0.23
C THR A 101 -8.69 17.21 1.14
N ALA A 102 -7.56 16.75 1.66
CA ALA A 102 -6.96 17.20 2.90
C ALA A 102 -6.57 18.67 2.82
N ALA A 103 -6.76 19.40 3.93
CA ALA A 103 -6.28 20.77 4.06
C ALA A 103 -4.75 20.84 4.19
N GLU A 104 -4.13 19.79 4.73
CA GLU A 104 -2.70 19.76 5.05
C GLU A 104 -2.02 18.50 4.54
N ALA A 105 -0.82 18.69 3.98
CA ALA A 105 0.05 17.60 3.57
C ALA A 105 0.81 17.07 4.79
N GLY A 106 0.66 15.78 5.05
CA GLY A 106 1.40 15.05 6.08
C GLY A 106 2.51 14.19 5.47
N SER A 107 2.82 13.11 6.18
CA SER A 107 3.65 12.02 5.67
C SER A 107 2.83 11.05 4.82
N THR A 108 3.26 9.80 4.73
CA THR A 108 2.47 8.70 4.19
C THR A 108 1.19 8.49 4.98
N TRP A 109 0.12 8.10 4.28
CA TRP A 109 -1.11 7.64 4.89
C TRP A 109 -0.91 6.32 5.62
N SER A 110 -1.51 6.23 6.80
CA SER A 110 -1.83 5.02 7.53
C SER A 110 -3.35 4.89 7.58
N ALA A 111 -3.87 3.67 7.51
CA ALA A 111 -5.30 3.46 7.50
C ALA A 111 -5.68 2.09 8.08
N VAL A 112 -6.89 2.02 8.62
CA VAL A 112 -7.48 0.81 9.17
C VAL A 112 -8.94 0.70 8.73
N ASP A 113 -9.34 -0.49 8.30
CA ASP A 113 -10.72 -0.80 7.96
C ASP A 113 -11.44 -1.53 9.09
N PHE A 114 -12.70 -1.12 9.26
CA PHE A 114 -13.71 -1.78 10.05
C PHE A 114 -14.89 -2.11 9.14
N TYR A 115 -14.58 -2.76 8.02
CA TYR A 115 -15.50 -3.14 6.95
C TYR A 115 -16.09 -1.94 6.18
N ASP A 116 -17.00 -1.19 6.81
CA ASP A 116 -17.69 -0.05 6.20
C ASP A 116 -17.18 1.30 6.69
N TYR A 117 -16.64 1.32 7.91
CA TYR A 117 -15.98 2.47 8.50
C TYR A 117 -14.48 2.37 8.24
N VAL A 118 -13.85 3.46 7.83
CA VAL A 118 -12.40 3.53 7.61
C VAL A 118 -11.86 4.74 8.33
N TYR A 119 -10.78 4.54 9.07
CA TYR A 119 -10.02 5.61 9.71
C TYR A 119 -8.65 5.70 9.05
N LEU A 120 -8.31 6.90 8.58
CA LEU A 120 -7.06 7.22 7.92
C LEU A 120 -6.37 8.37 8.63
N SER A 121 -5.04 8.37 8.64
CA SER A 121 -4.26 9.54 9.05
C SER A 121 -3.00 9.65 8.20
N ASN A 122 -2.59 10.88 7.90
CA ASN A 122 -1.30 11.17 7.26
C ASN A 122 -0.26 11.68 8.27
N GLY A 123 -0.50 11.51 9.57
CA GLY A 123 0.36 12.03 10.63
C GLY A 123 0.22 13.53 10.92
N ARG A 124 -0.67 14.25 10.24
CA ARG A 124 -1.09 15.62 10.62
C ARG A 124 -2.60 15.75 10.79
N ILE A 125 -3.35 15.06 9.94
CA ILE A 125 -4.80 15.03 10.03
C ILE A 125 -5.31 13.60 10.16
N ALA A 126 -6.49 13.49 10.73
CA ALA A 126 -7.28 12.28 10.81
C ALA A 126 -8.52 12.42 9.93
N VAL A 127 -8.77 11.46 9.05
CA VAL A 127 -9.93 11.43 8.16
C VAL A 127 -10.71 10.15 8.42
N ILE A 128 -12.02 10.29 8.55
CA ILE A 128 -12.94 9.19 8.75
C ILE A 128 -13.88 9.08 7.57
N ARG A 129 -14.03 7.85 7.09
CA ARG A 129 -15.15 7.46 6.25
C ARG A 129 -16.25 6.87 7.12
N ASP A 130 -17.38 7.55 7.17
CA ASP A 130 -18.54 7.08 7.93
C ASP A 130 -19.18 5.82 7.31
N ALA A 131 -19.61 4.87 8.15
CA ALA A 131 -20.17 3.60 7.69
C ALA A 131 -21.57 3.76 7.07
N GLY A 132 -22.36 4.75 7.48
CA GLY A 132 -23.72 4.94 6.95
C GLY A 132 -23.71 5.74 5.65
N SER A 133 -23.23 6.98 5.75
CA SER A 133 -23.21 7.95 4.66
C SER A 133 -22.11 7.71 3.63
N LYS A 134 -21.06 6.94 3.98
CA LYS A 134 -19.88 6.68 3.12
C LYS A 134 -19.11 7.96 2.74
N VAL A 135 -19.34 9.05 3.49
CA VAL A 135 -18.68 10.33 3.30
C VAL A 135 -17.39 10.38 4.12
N TYR A 136 -16.37 11.01 3.54
CA TYR A 136 -15.09 11.27 4.20
C TYR A 136 -15.14 12.65 4.86
N ALA A 137 -14.76 12.70 6.13
CA ALA A 137 -14.70 13.94 6.89
C ALA A 137 -13.45 13.97 7.76
N LEU A 138 -12.95 15.19 8.02
CA LEU A 138 -11.93 15.41 9.04
C LEU A 138 -12.48 14.99 10.40
N SER A 139 -11.72 14.20 11.14
CA SER A 139 -12.02 13.92 12.53
C SER A 139 -11.44 15.00 13.45
N ALA A 140 -12.26 15.46 14.39
CA ALA A 140 -11.84 16.30 15.50
C ALA A 140 -11.61 15.51 16.81
N THR A 141 -11.96 14.22 16.84
CA THR A 141 -11.99 13.41 18.07
C THR A 141 -11.02 12.24 18.05
N GLN A 142 -10.61 11.76 16.88
CA GLN A 142 -9.59 10.73 16.75
C GLN A 142 -8.21 11.39 16.61
N PRO A 143 -7.17 10.81 17.22
CA PRO A 143 -5.81 11.36 17.13
C PRO A 143 -5.33 11.34 15.67
N HIS A 144 -4.32 12.13 15.33
CA HIS A 144 -3.53 11.87 14.12
C HIS A 144 -2.38 10.92 14.45
N ALA A 145 -1.94 10.11 13.48
CA ALA A 145 -0.98 9.05 13.73
C ALA A 145 -0.13 8.72 12.51
N THR A 146 1.10 8.27 12.76
CA THR A 146 2.02 7.85 11.69
C THR A 146 1.96 6.35 11.42
N ALA A 147 1.39 5.57 12.33
CA ALA A 147 1.17 4.13 12.17
C ALA A 147 -0.16 3.72 12.79
N ILE A 148 -0.94 2.93 12.04
CA ILE A 148 -2.23 2.40 12.49
C ILE A 148 -2.29 0.93 12.06
N CYS A 149 -2.65 0.03 12.98
CA CYS A 149 -2.93 -1.36 12.63
C CYS A 149 -4.12 -1.92 13.41
N ASN A 150 -4.79 -2.91 12.82
CA ASN A 150 -5.78 -3.73 13.49
C ASN A 150 -5.10 -5.03 13.96
N TYR A 151 -5.08 -5.24 15.27
CA TYR A 151 -4.58 -6.46 15.89
C TYR A 151 -5.71 -7.14 16.67
N ASN A 152 -6.23 -8.25 16.13
CA ASN A 152 -7.32 -9.03 16.73
C ASN A 152 -8.56 -8.18 17.09
N GLY A 153 -8.92 -7.20 16.25
CA GLY A 153 -10.06 -6.32 16.47
C GLY A 153 -9.75 -5.12 17.38
N GLN A 154 -8.52 -5.00 17.89
CA GLN A 154 -8.06 -3.83 18.61
C GLN A 154 -7.26 -2.93 17.67
N VAL A 155 -7.54 -1.63 17.68
CA VAL A 155 -6.71 -0.66 16.96
C VAL A 155 -5.52 -0.30 17.83
N ILE A 156 -4.33 -0.53 17.27
CA ILE A 156 -3.08 -0.07 17.85
C ILE A 156 -2.59 1.11 17.01
N ILE A 157 -2.33 2.23 17.69
CA ILE A 157 -1.89 3.47 17.07
C ILE A 157 -0.47 3.77 17.57
N GLY A 158 0.45 3.98 16.62
CA GLY A 158 1.82 4.40 16.89
C GLY A 158 1.97 5.91 16.70
N ALA A 159 2.68 6.55 17.65
CA ALA A 159 2.92 7.99 17.69
C ALA A 159 1.63 8.84 17.54
N PRO A 160 0.62 8.64 18.41
CA PRO A 160 -0.58 9.46 18.38
C PRO A 160 -0.23 10.91 18.73
N ASP A 161 -0.77 11.83 17.94
CA ASP A 161 -0.67 13.28 18.09
C ASP A 161 0.77 13.84 18.14
N VAL A 162 1.71 13.12 17.53
CA VAL A 162 3.08 13.60 17.38
C VAL A 162 3.20 14.30 16.03
N ASP A 163 3.21 15.62 16.06
CA ASP A 163 3.61 16.42 14.91
C ASP A 163 5.06 16.05 14.53
N GLY A 164 5.24 15.44 13.36
CA GLY A 164 6.56 15.04 12.85
C GLY A 164 7.54 16.20 12.53
N LEU A 165 7.33 17.38 13.12
CA LEU A 165 8.13 18.59 12.95
C LEU A 165 8.57 19.15 14.31
N GLY A 166 9.54 18.48 14.93
CA GLY A 166 10.37 19.05 15.99
C GLY A 166 9.69 19.13 17.36
N ALA A 167 10.46 18.86 18.41
CA ALA A 167 10.03 19.15 19.77
C ALA A 167 9.79 20.66 19.92
N SER A 168 8.53 21.07 19.98
CA SER A 168 8.14 22.42 20.35
C SER A 168 8.12 22.52 21.87
N ILE A 169 9.04 23.30 22.44
CA ILE A 169 8.98 23.73 23.84
C ILE A 169 8.19 25.05 23.86
N VAL A 170 6.96 25.01 24.35
CA VAL A 170 6.13 26.20 24.60
C VAL A 170 6.43 26.69 26.01
N ILE A 171 7.19 27.78 26.14
CA ILE A 171 7.44 28.43 27.44
C ILE A 171 6.52 29.65 27.55
N PRO A 172 5.60 29.69 28.53
CA PRO A 172 4.76 30.86 28.75
C PRO A 172 5.62 32.06 29.16
N ALA A 173 5.23 33.26 28.70
CA ALA A 173 5.96 34.51 28.82
C ALA A 173 6.22 34.92 30.29
N LEU A 174 7.31 34.42 30.86
CA LEU A 174 7.92 34.87 32.10
C LEU A 174 9.44 34.94 31.89
N PRO A 175 10.18 35.78 32.64
CA PRO A 175 11.61 35.94 32.44
C PRO A 175 12.34 34.61 32.70
N ILE A 176 12.99 34.11 31.66
CA ILE A 176 13.78 32.87 31.68
C ILE A 176 15.19 33.17 32.22
N THR A 177 15.63 32.38 33.19
CA THR A 177 17.05 32.21 33.51
C THR A 177 17.46 30.79 33.09
N VAL A 178 18.21 30.65 32.01
CA VAL A 178 18.76 29.36 31.58
C VAL A 178 20.08 29.12 32.28
N THR A 179 20.16 28.08 33.11
CA THR A 179 21.43 27.58 33.64
C THR A 179 21.75 26.28 32.91
N THR A 180 22.78 26.26 32.08
CA THR A 180 23.31 25.03 31.49
C THR A 180 24.53 24.58 32.27
N THR A 181 24.54 23.33 32.71
CA THR A 181 25.73 22.64 33.22
C THR A 181 26.06 21.51 32.27
N GLN A 182 27.16 21.65 31.53
CA GLN A 182 27.70 20.58 30.71
C GLN A 182 28.52 19.64 31.60
N LEU A 183 28.05 18.41 31.78
CA LEU A 183 28.81 17.31 32.37
C LEU A 183 29.41 16.48 31.23
N GLY A 184 30.70 16.65 30.95
CA GLY A 184 31.47 15.79 30.06
C GLY A 184 32.15 16.53 28.89
N SER A 185 33.44 16.26 28.75
CA SER A 185 34.29 16.64 27.61
C SER A 185 34.22 15.57 26.53
N PHE A 186 34.01 15.96 25.28
CA PHE A 186 34.14 15.08 24.12
C PHE A 186 35.62 14.74 23.90
N SER A 187 35.95 13.45 23.90
CA SER A 187 37.16 12.89 23.29
C SER A 187 36.79 12.24 21.97
#